data_AF-A0A1I7IWP8-F1
#
_entry.id   AF-A0A1I7IWP8-F1
#
_cell.length_a   1.000
_cell.length_b   1.000
_cell.length_c   1.000
_cell.angle_alpha   90.00
_cell.angle_beta   90.00
_cell.angle_gamma   90.00
#
_symmetry.space_group_name_H-M   'P 1'
#
loop_
_entity.id
_entity.type
_entity.pdbx_description
1 polymer ?
#
loop_
_entity_poly.entity_id
_entity_poly.type
_entity_poly.pdbx_seq_one_letter_code
_entity_poly.pdbx_strand_id
1 'polypeptide(L)'
;MAFYIVSLAHTYFHEEYTTLWRPNNAGYCFSKDQAGLYEKPIPGYHNSVDSIAISEELANKLFVKGMYDGKEKMMIPNTPETWKVLSVKKRCGRLIKVMP
;
A
#
# COMPACT_ATOMS: atom_id res chain seq x y z
N MET A 1 -13.19 -10.74 6.35
CA MET A 1 -12.10 -9.74 6.55
C MET A 1 -11.51 -9.44 5.20
N ALA A 2 -11.51 -8.18 4.78
CA ALA A 2 -10.93 -7.77 3.51
C ALA A 2 -9.53 -7.19 3.73
N PHE A 3 -8.71 -7.26 2.70
CA PHE A 3 -7.32 -6.82 2.71
C PHE A 3 -7.07 -5.88 1.54
N TYR A 4 -6.27 -4.83 1.79
CA TYR A 4 -5.63 -4.06 0.74
C TYR A 4 -4.23 -4.61 0.50
N ILE A 5 -3.78 -4.57 -0.75
CA ILE A 5 -2.43 -5.00 -1.10
C ILE A 5 -1.58 -3.77 -1.40
N VAL A 6 -0.58 -3.53 -0.55
CA VAL A 6 0.44 -2.49 -0.75
C VAL A 6 1.57 -3.07 -1.59
N SER A 7 1.92 -2.40 -2.68
CA SER A 7 3.04 -2.78 -3.53
C SER A 7 4.30 -2.03 -3.11
N LEU A 8 5.29 -2.75 -2.61
CA LEU A 8 6.59 -2.19 -2.23
C LEU A 8 7.50 -2.00 -3.45
N ALA A 9 7.39 -2.87 -4.46
CA ALA A 9 8.15 -2.74 -5.71
C ALA A 9 7.77 -1.48 -6.51
N HIS A 10 6.50 -1.07 -6.42
CA HIS A 10 5.96 0.10 -7.08
C HIS A 10 5.76 1.29 -6.15
N THR A 11 6.28 1.23 -4.90
CA THR A 11 6.37 2.40 -4.02
C THR A 11 7.83 2.85 -3.94
N TYR A 12 8.12 3.96 -4.59
CA TYR A 12 9.40 4.64 -4.52
C TYR A 12 9.43 5.61 -3.35
N PHE A 13 10.62 5.86 -2.81
CA PHE A 13 10.78 6.71 -1.62
C PHE A 13 10.40 8.19 -1.84
N HIS A 14 10.40 8.66 -3.09
CA HIS A 14 10.10 10.04 -3.44
C HIS A 14 8.63 10.25 -3.77
N GLU A 15 7.84 9.18 -3.85
CA GLU A 15 6.39 9.29 -4.00
C GLU A 15 5.78 9.72 -2.66
N GLU A 16 4.78 10.59 -2.73
CA GLU A 16 4.09 11.11 -1.55
C GLU A 16 3.20 10.04 -0.89
N TYR A 17 2.73 9.06 -1.67
CA TYR A 17 1.77 8.05 -1.25
C TYR A 17 2.27 6.64 -1.58
N THR A 18 1.77 5.65 -0.82
CA THR A 18 2.06 4.23 -1.05
C THR A 18 1.18 3.67 -2.17
N THR A 19 1.77 2.82 -2.99
CA THR A 19 1.09 2.20 -4.12
C THR A 19 0.27 0.99 -3.66
N LEU A 20 -0.99 0.94 -4.09
CA LEU A 20 -1.97 -0.12 -3.82
C LEU A 20 -2.29 -0.87 -5.11
N TRP A 21 -2.70 -2.13 -4.98
CA TRP A 21 -3.21 -2.91 -6.12
C TRP A 21 -4.65 -2.52 -6.43
N ARG A 22 -4.96 -2.43 -7.72
CA ARG A 22 -6.34 -2.30 -8.23
C ARG A 22 -7.04 -3.67 -8.23
N PRO A 23 -8.38 -3.71 -8.15
CA PRO A 23 -9.10 -4.98 -8.24
C PRO A 23 -8.81 -5.71 -9.55
N ASN A 24 -8.93 -7.04 -9.53
CA ASN A 24 -8.79 -7.91 -10.70
C ASN A 24 -7.45 -7.78 -11.45
N ASN A 25 -6.35 -7.54 -10.72
CA ASN A 25 -5.00 -7.37 -11.29
C ASN A 25 -4.92 -6.25 -12.36
N ALA A 26 -5.80 -5.25 -12.28
CA ALA A 26 -5.87 -4.14 -13.23
C ALA A 26 -4.75 -3.09 -13.07
N GLY A 27 -3.63 -3.46 -12.44
CA GLY A 27 -2.50 -2.59 -12.16
C GLY A 27 -2.55 -1.95 -10.77
N TYR A 28 -2.09 -0.70 -10.68
CA TYR A 28 -1.80 -0.03 -9.41
C TYR A 28 -2.47 1.34 -9.28
N CYS A 29 -2.64 1.82 -8.05
CA CYS A 29 -3.20 3.14 -7.74
C CYS A 29 -2.74 3.64 -6.36
N PHE A 30 -2.88 4.94 -6.10
CA PHE A 30 -2.62 5.51 -4.76
C PHE A 30 -3.89 5.66 -3.91
N SER A 31 -5.05 5.80 -4.56
CA SER A 31 -6.31 6.14 -3.89
C SER A 31 -7.13 4.94 -3.49
N LYS A 32 -7.73 5.02 -2.30
CA LYS A 32 -8.65 4.03 -1.73
C LYS A 32 -9.78 3.61 -2.67
N ASP A 33 -10.40 4.56 -3.35
CA ASP A 33 -11.53 4.34 -4.28
C ASP A 33 -11.17 3.38 -5.44
N GLN A 34 -9.92 3.44 -5.90
CA GLN A 34 -9.44 2.59 -6.99
C GLN A 34 -8.78 1.31 -6.49
N ALA A 35 -8.51 1.21 -5.19
CA ALA A 35 -7.79 0.11 -4.60
C ALA A 35 -8.70 -1.12 -4.47
N GLY A 36 -8.16 -2.29 -4.80
CA GLY A 36 -8.85 -3.56 -4.67
C GLY A 36 -8.94 -3.99 -3.21
N LEU A 37 -10.14 -4.44 -2.82
CA LEU A 37 -10.37 -5.15 -1.56
C LEU A 37 -10.40 -6.66 -1.85
N TYR A 38 -9.54 -7.40 -1.14
CA TYR A 38 -9.36 -8.83 -1.35
C TYR A 38 -9.77 -9.58 -0.09
N GLU A 39 -10.78 -10.44 -0.17
CA GLU A 39 -11.21 -11.26 0.97
C GLU A 39 -10.26 -12.43 1.24
N LYS A 40 -9.62 -12.94 0.18
CA LYS A 40 -8.70 -14.08 0.23
C LYS A 40 -7.38 -13.69 -0.44
N PRO A 41 -6.48 -12.94 0.25
CA PRO A 41 -5.17 -12.65 -0.30
C PRO A 41 -4.39 -13.96 -0.51
N ILE A 42 -3.81 -14.14 -1.69
CA ILE A 42 -3.09 -15.36 -2.06
C ILE A 42 -1.66 -15.24 -1.49
N PRO A 43 -1.23 -16.15 -0.59
CA PRO A 43 0.14 -16.16 -0.06
C PRO A 43 1.16 -16.31 -1.19
N GLY A 44 2.28 -15.57 -1.11
CA GLY A 44 3.31 -15.60 -2.15
C GLY A 44 2.96 -14.83 -3.43
N TYR A 45 1.71 -14.39 -3.61
CA TYR A 45 1.31 -13.50 -4.70
C TYR A 45 0.94 -12.10 -4.18
N HIS A 46 -0.15 -12.01 -3.40
CA HIS A 46 -0.60 -10.76 -2.77
C HIS A 46 0.17 -10.42 -1.48
N ASN A 47 0.88 -11.39 -0.91
CA ASN A 47 1.78 -11.18 0.21
C ASN A 47 3.12 -11.85 -0.11
N SER A 48 3.93 -11.17 -0.91
CA SER A 48 5.23 -11.62 -1.43
C SER A 48 6.35 -10.69 -0.96
N VAL A 49 7.61 -10.87 -1.38
CA VAL A 49 8.71 -9.98 -0.97
C VAL A 49 8.44 -8.51 -1.35
N ASP A 50 7.73 -8.31 -2.46
CA ASP A 50 7.43 -7.01 -3.06
C ASP A 50 6.03 -6.48 -2.74
N SER A 51 5.21 -7.20 -1.97
CA SER A 51 3.84 -6.78 -1.66
C SER A 51 3.39 -7.21 -0.26
N ILE A 52 2.59 -6.37 0.40
CA ILE A 52 2.04 -6.66 1.73
C ILE A 52 0.51 -6.64 1.66
N ALA A 53 -0.12 -7.72 2.10
CA ALA A 53 -1.54 -7.72 2.43
C ALA A 53 -1.74 -7.12 3.82
N ILE A 54 -2.44 -5.99 3.90
CA ILE A 54 -2.84 -5.35 5.17
C ILE A 54 -4.35 -5.47 5.35
N SER A 55 -4.80 -5.68 6.59
CA SER A 55 -6.23 -5.71 6.87
C SER A 55 -6.86 -4.36 6.56
N GLU A 56 -8.12 -4.38 6.10
CA GLU A 56 -8.90 -3.18 5.86
C GLU A 56 -8.93 -2.26 7.10
N GLU A 57 -9.05 -2.84 8.30
CA GLU A 57 -9.03 -2.07 9.55
C GLU A 57 -7.72 -1.31 9.76
N LEU A 58 -6.58 -1.93 9.44
CA LEU A 58 -5.28 -1.28 9.54
C LEU A 58 -5.13 -0.20 8.46
N ALA A 59 -5.51 -0.52 7.22
CA ALA A 59 -5.46 0.42 6.11
C ALA A 59 -6.32 1.65 6.36
N ASN A 60 -7.53 1.48 6.91
CA ASN A 60 -8.44 2.56 7.25
C ASN A 60 -7.88 3.54 8.28
N LYS A 61 -6.97 3.09 9.16
CA LYS A 61 -6.26 3.97 10.11
C LYS A 61 -5.13 4.76 9.45
N LEU A 62 -4.59 4.25 8.34
CA LEU A 62 -3.48 4.85 7.60
C LEU A 62 -3.96 5.78 6.47
N PHE A 63 -5.18 5.61 5.98
CA PHE A 63 -5.74 6.47 4.95
C PHE A 63 -5.93 7.89 5.47
N VAL A 64 -5.30 8.85 4.79
CA VAL A 64 -5.48 10.28 5.02
C VAL A 64 -6.09 10.92 3.78
N LYS A 65 -6.82 12.01 3.98
CA LYS A 65 -7.26 12.85 2.86
C LYS A 65 -6.05 13.61 2.32
N GLY A 66 -5.80 13.47 1.03
CA GLY A 66 -4.78 14.22 0.31
C GLY A 66 -5.31 14.70 -1.03
N MET A 67 -4.65 15.69 -1.60
CA MET A 67 -4.97 16.17 -2.95
C MET A 67 -4.08 15.45 -3.94
N TYR A 68 -4.68 14.78 -4.91
CA TYR A 68 -3.97 14.08 -5.98
C TYR A 68 -4.72 14.24 -7.28
N ASP A 69 -4.01 14.68 -8.33
CA ASP A 69 -4.59 14.95 -9.65
C ASP A 69 -5.75 15.97 -9.58
N GLY A 70 -5.58 17.01 -8.76
CA GLY A 70 -6.58 18.07 -8.57
C GLY A 70 -7.86 17.64 -7.84
N LYS A 71 -7.91 16.43 -7.29
CA LYS A 71 -9.08 15.90 -6.55
C LYS A 71 -8.68 15.46 -5.15
N GLU A 72 -9.57 15.67 -4.18
CA GLU A 72 -9.42 15.08 -2.85
C GLU A 72 -9.64 13.57 -2.94
N LYS A 73 -8.65 12.79 -2.48
CA LYS A 73 -8.71 11.34 -2.42
C LYS A 73 -8.17 10.84 -1.09
N MET A 74 -8.67 9.69 -0.63
CA MET A 74 -8.06 8.99 0.51
C MET A 74 -6.87 8.16 0.02
N MET A 75 -5.69 8.40 0.57
CA MET A 75 -4.44 7.73 0.19
C MET A 75 -3.62 7.41 1.43
N ILE A 76 -2.69 6.46 1.34
CA ILE A 76 -1.79 6.15 2.45
C ILE A 76 -0.49 6.94 2.25
N PRO A 77 -0.07 7.79 3.19
CA PRO A 77 1.11 8.62 3.03
C PRO A 77 2.37 7.74 3.13
N ASN A 78 3.35 8.02 2.27
CA ASN A 78 4.63 7.31 2.22
C ASN A 78 5.64 7.88 3.22
N THR A 79 5.29 7.85 4.51
CA THR A 79 6.10 8.44 5.59
C THR A 79 6.75 7.37 6.47
N PRO A 80 7.81 7.72 7.21
CA PRO A 80 8.43 6.80 8.18
C PRO A 80 7.45 6.23 9.21
N GLU A 81 6.41 7.00 9.56
CA GLU A 81 5.34 6.56 10.46
C GLU A 81 4.54 5.41 9.85
N THR A 82 4.10 5.57 8.60
CA THR A 82 3.46 4.48 7.84
C THR A 82 4.39 3.28 7.73
N TRP A 83 5.68 3.50 7.44
CA TRP A 83 6.64 2.42 7.28
C TRP A 83 6.80 1.58 8.55
N LYS A 84 6.80 2.24 9.72
CA LYS A 84 6.84 1.57 11.02
C LYS A 84 5.61 0.69 11.24
N VAL A 85 4.42 1.18 10.88
CA VAL A 85 3.16 0.41 10.99
C VAL A 85 3.16 -0.78 10.02
N LEU A 86 3.65 -0.58 8.80
CA LEU A 86 3.75 -1.63 7.77
C LEU A 86 4.94 -2.59 7.97
N SER A 87 5.78 -2.35 8.98
CA SER A 87 7.05 -3.08 9.20
C SER A 87 7.93 -3.14 7.95
N VAL A 88 8.09 -1.99 7.26
CA VAL A 88 8.96 -1.83 6.09
C VAL A 88 10.07 -0.83 6.37
N LYS A 89 11.17 -0.95 5.63
CA LYS A 89 12.29 -0.01 5.67
C LYS A 89 12.76 0.35 4.27
N LYS A 90 13.43 1.50 4.17
CA LYS A 90 14.08 1.94 2.94
C LYS A 90 15.34 1.09 2.67
N ARG A 91 15.49 0.63 1.43
CA ARG A 91 16.74 0.05 0.92
C ARG A 91 16.88 0.37 -0.57
N CYS A 92 18.00 0.96 -0.97
CA CYS A 92 18.33 1.25 -2.37
C CYS A 92 17.19 1.94 -3.17
N GLY A 93 16.54 2.94 -2.58
CA GLY A 93 15.49 3.73 -3.26
C GLY A 93 14.09 3.09 -3.30
N ARG A 94 13.91 1.91 -2.70
CA ARG A 94 12.60 1.25 -2.56
C ARG A 94 12.28 0.91 -1.10
N LEU A 95 11.04 0.52 -0.84
CA LEU A 95 10.63 -0.08 0.42
C LEU A 95 10.86 -1.60 0.38
N ILE A 96 11.33 -2.16 1.48
CA ILE A 96 11.48 -3.60 1.68
C ILE A 96 10.88 -4.00 3.02
N LYS A 97 10.38 -5.23 3.13
CA LYS A 97 9.91 -5.76 4.41
C LYS A 97 11.06 -5.86 5.42
N VAL A 98 10.78 -5.49 6.65
CA VAL A 98 11.60 -5.87 7.80
C VAL A 98 11.12 -7.26 8.20
N MET A 99 11.78 -8.30 7.68
CA MET A 99 11.59 -9.64 8.23
C MET A 99 12.10 -9.64 9.68
N PRO A 100 11.39 -10.28 10.62
CA PRO A 100 11.95 -10.60 11.93
C PRO A 100 13.18 -11.50 11.81
#